data_AF-A0A3N5PH88-F1
#
_entry.id   AF-A0A3N5PH88-F1
#
_cell.length_a   1.000
_cell.length_b   1.000
_cell.length_c   1.000
_cell.angle_alpha   90.00
_cell.angle_beta   90.00
_cell.angle_gamma   90.00
#
_symmetry.space_group_name_H-M   'P 1'
#
loop_
_entity.id
_entity.type
_entity.pdbx_description
1 polymer ?
#
loop_
_entity_poly.entity_id
_entity_poly.type
_entity_poly.pdbx_seq_one_letter_code
_entity_poly.pdbx_strand_id
1 'polypeptide(L)'
;MNLLFLIHRYPPAHGGSEQYVQEMAHRLVQEGHRVTVYTSNVLDAEAFWGRGRRMPPGVEDDGGVQVHRFAARVLPLHGAVSRLARFLGPTAGLVLGPPGLMLPGLWRAVRRGDPFDVVQASAYPAMMALGAVASRRSAARLVLMPCAHPGLGPA
;
A
#
# COMPACT_ATOMS: atom_id res chain seq x y z
N MET A 1 -0.22 7.85 19.79
CA MET A 1 -1.02 6.78 19.16
C MET A 1 -0.13 5.90 18.29
N ASN A 2 -0.58 4.70 17.93
CA ASN A 2 0.06 3.81 16.96
C ASN A 2 -0.72 3.82 15.64
N LEU A 3 -0.11 4.30 14.56
CA LEU A 3 -0.75 4.50 13.26
C LEU A 3 -0.12 3.62 12.19
N LEU A 4 -0.97 3.04 11.35
CA LEU A 4 -0.57 2.29 10.16
C LEU A 4 -0.97 3.04 8.90
N PHE A 5 0.00 3.32 8.02
CA PHE A 5 -0.23 3.78 6.65
C PHE A 5 -0.02 2.62 5.67
N LEU A 6 -1.01 2.36 4.83
CA LEU A 6 -0.97 1.40 3.73
C LEU A 6 -0.95 2.17 2.40
N ILE A 7 0.13 2.01 1.65
CA ILE A 7 0.29 2.65 0.35
C ILE A 7 1.05 1.71 -0.60
N HIS A 8 0.71 1.76 -1.89
CA HIS A 8 1.31 0.89 -2.89
C HIS A 8 2.82 1.14 -3.12
N ARG A 9 3.28 2.39 -2.98
CA ARG A 9 4.70 2.79 -3.03
C ARG A 9 4.97 3.83 -1.96
N TYR A 10 6.25 4.03 -1.65
CA TYR A 10 6.72 5.02 -0.67
C TYR A 10 8.09 5.54 -1.13
N PRO A 11 8.49 6.79 -0.82
CA PRO A 11 9.77 7.37 -1.21
C PRO A 11 10.94 6.41 -0.99
N PRO A 12 11.87 6.23 -1.94
CA PRO A 12 12.20 7.13 -3.05
C PRO A 12 11.33 6.95 -4.30
N ALA A 13 10.24 6.19 -4.23
CA ALA A 13 9.23 6.23 -5.29
C ALA A 13 8.60 7.63 -5.38
N HIS A 14 8.47 8.16 -6.60
CA HIS A 14 7.94 9.49 -6.84
C HIS A 14 6.43 9.42 -7.13
N GLY A 15 5.68 10.31 -6.48
CA GLY A 15 4.26 10.53 -6.72
C GLY A 15 3.62 11.37 -5.60
N GLY A 16 2.49 12.00 -5.91
CA GLY A 16 1.81 12.88 -4.96
C GLY A 16 1.29 12.15 -3.72
N SER A 17 0.83 10.91 -3.88
CA SER A 17 0.37 10.09 -2.75
C SER A 17 1.51 9.65 -1.84
N GLU A 18 2.67 9.36 -2.43
CA GLU A 18 3.89 8.94 -1.77
C GLU A 18 4.45 10.08 -0.93
N GLN A 19 4.52 11.29 -1.51
CA GLN A 19 4.94 12.50 -0.81
C GLN A 19 3.96 12.85 0.31
N TYR A 20 2.65 12.84 0.04
CA TYR A 20 1.65 13.13 1.08
C TYR A 20 1.78 12.19 2.28
N VAL A 21 1.90 10.88 2.04
CA VAL A 21 2.01 9.90 3.12
C VAL A 21 3.32 10.08 3.90
N GLN A 22 4.43 10.41 3.24
CA GLN A 22 5.70 10.70 3.92
C GLN A 22 5.59 11.92 4.82
N GLU A 23 5.13 13.06 4.30
CA GLU A 23 5.01 14.30 5.06
C GLU A 23 4.07 14.13 6.26
N MET A 24 2.92 13.47 6.06
CA MET A 24 2.00 13.16 7.15
C MET A 24 2.63 12.24 8.20
N ALA A 25 3.34 11.20 7.77
CA ALA A 25 3.98 10.25 8.69
C ALA A 25 5.07 10.94 9.53
N HIS A 26 5.93 11.75 8.90
CA HIS A 26 6.97 12.53 9.59
C HIS A 26 6.36 13.52 10.58
N ARG A 27 5.32 14.25 10.17
CA ARG A 27 4.62 15.19 11.06
C ARG A 27 4.05 14.50 12.30
N LEU A 28 3.41 13.34 12.14
CA LEU A 28 2.85 12.57 13.26
C LEU A 28 3.94 12.01 14.19
N VAL A 29 5.09 11.61 13.65
CA VAL A 29 6.25 11.22 14.47
C VAL A 29 6.75 12.40 15.30
N GLN A 30 6.86 13.59 14.70
CA GLN A 30 7.25 14.82 15.42
C GLN A 30 6.26 15.20 16.52
N GLU A 31 4.99 14.84 16.38
CA GLU A 31 3.95 14.99 17.41
C GLU A 31 3.99 13.89 18.49
N GLY A 32 4.98 12.99 18.43
CA GLY A 32 5.20 11.92 19.43
C GLY A 32 4.36 10.67 19.19
N HIS A 33 3.86 10.46 17.97
CA HIS A 33 3.15 9.24 17.61
C HIS A 33 4.07 8.17 17.02
N ARG A 34 3.66 6.91 17.16
CA ARG A 34 4.34 5.77 16.52
C ARG A 34 3.71 5.56 15.17
N VAL A 35 4.50 5.63 14.11
CA VAL A 35 4.00 5.50 12.73
C VAL A 35 4.70 4.34 12.04
N THR A 36 3.89 3.48 11.44
CA THR A 36 4.34 2.36 10.61
C THR A 36 3.78 2.53 9.20
N VAL A 37 4.64 2.38 8.19
CA VAL A 37 4.23 2.38 6.78
C VAL A 37 4.41 0.98 6.21
N TYR A 38 3.34 0.44 5.64
CA TYR A 38 3.35 -0.80 4.90
C TYR A 38 3.25 -0.51 3.41
N THR A 39 4.27 -0.90 2.66
CA THR A 39 4.40 -0.58 1.23
C THR A 39 5.03 -1.72 0.43
N SER A 40 4.97 -1.65 -0.89
CA SER A 40 5.76 -2.54 -1.75
C SER A 40 7.20 -2.06 -1.89
N ASN A 41 8.06 -2.94 -2.39
CA ASN A 41 9.44 -2.62 -2.76
C ASN A 41 9.60 -2.08 -4.20
N VAL A 42 8.50 -1.70 -4.86
CA VAL A 42 8.47 -1.19 -6.23
C VAL A 42 8.64 0.33 -6.23
N LEU A 43 9.48 0.85 -7.13
CA LEU A 43 9.75 2.28 -7.25
C LEU A 43 8.97 2.96 -8.38
N ASP A 44 8.76 2.26 -9.48
CA ASP A 44 8.14 2.80 -10.69
C ASP A 44 6.87 2.04 -11.08
N ALA A 45 6.01 2.70 -11.85
CA ALA A 45 4.71 2.15 -12.20
C ALA A 45 4.85 0.95 -13.13
N GLU A 46 5.92 0.91 -13.92
CA GLU A 46 6.27 -0.19 -14.81
C GLU A 46 6.51 -1.48 -14.02
N ALA A 47 7.14 -1.41 -12.83
CA ALA A 47 7.50 -2.61 -12.07
C ALA A 47 6.28 -3.38 -11.55
N PHE A 48 5.11 -2.75 -11.54
CA PHE A 48 3.81 -3.40 -11.36
C PHE A 48 3.45 -4.40 -12.47
N TRP A 49 4.07 -4.26 -13.63
CA TRP A 49 3.93 -5.13 -14.80
C TRP A 49 5.15 -6.05 -15.00
N GLY A 50 6.01 -6.15 -13.99
CA GLY A 50 7.17 -7.03 -13.98
C GLY A 50 8.42 -6.43 -14.62
N ARG A 51 8.37 -5.16 -15.06
CA ARG A 51 9.48 -4.46 -15.70
C ARG A 51 9.78 -3.20 -14.93
N GLY A 52 10.96 -2.99 -14.37
CA GLY A 52 11.27 -1.72 -13.71
C GLY A 52 12.00 -1.89 -12.39
N ARG A 53 12.22 -0.77 -11.71
CA ARG A 53 13.10 -0.69 -10.56
C ARG A 53 12.40 -1.11 -9.29
N ARG A 54 13.17 -1.85 -8.50
CA ARG A 54 12.80 -2.36 -7.20
C ARG A 54 13.96 -2.13 -6.26
N MET A 55 13.64 -1.97 -4.99
CA MET A 55 14.63 -1.94 -3.93
C MET A 55 14.57 -3.24 -3.11
N PRO A 56 15.60 -3.56 -2.32
CA PRO A 56 15.54 -4.69 -1.41
C PRO A 56 14.30 -4.60 -0.49
N PRO A 57 13.53 -5.67 -0.32
CA PRO A 57 12.49 -5.70 0.71
C PRO A 57 13.14 -5.71 2.10
N GLY A 58 12.45 -5.17 3.10
CA GLY A 58 13.01 -5.04 4.44
C GLY A 58 12.24 -4.06 5.31
N VAL A 59 12.82 -3.78 6.48
CA VAL A 59 12.36 -2.74 7.38
C VAL A 59 13.45 -1.67 7.43
N GLU A 60 13.04 -0.42 7.34
CA GLU A 60 13.93 0.74 7.43
C GLU A 60 13.28 1.81 8.30
N ASP A 61 14.12 2.68 8.87
CA ASP A 61 13.69 3.86 9.61
C ASP A 61 13.83 5.08 8.71
N ASP A 62 12.72 5.78 8.47
CA ASP A 62 12.66 7.05 7.74
C ASP A 62 12.29 8.16 8.72
N GLY A 63 13.29 8.64 9.47
CA GLY A 63 13.10 9.73 10.43
C GLY A 63 12.16 9.38 11.58
N GLY A 64 12.26 8.14 12.11
CA GLY A 64 11.38 7.61 13.15
C GLY A 64 10.11 6.94 12.63
N VAL A 65 9.86 6.95 11.32
CA VAL A 65 8.81 6.14 10.68
C VAL A 65 9.35 4.75 10.38
N GLN A 66 8.68 3.71 10.90
CA GLN A 66 9.01 2.32 10.59
C GLN A 66 8.41 1.92 9.24
N VAL A 67 9.24 1.85 8.20
CA VAL A 67 8.79 1.51 6.84
C VAL A 67 9.06 0.04 6.55
N HIS A 68 8.00 -0.73 6.35
CA HIS A 68 8.07 -2.13 5.96
C HIS A 68 7.80 -2.27 4.46
N ARG A 69 8.83 -2.65 3.72
CA ARG A 69 8.78 -2.89 2.28
C ARG A 69 8.62 -4.38 1.99
N PHE A 70 7.49 -4.73 1.41
CA PHE A 70 7.18 -6.10 1.05
C PHE A 70 7.56 -6.40 -0.40
N ALA A 71 8.11 -7.59 -0.63
CA ALA A 71 8.49 -8.06 -1.96
C ALA A 71 7.25 -8.21 -2.86
N ALA A 72 7.21 -7.40 -3.90
CA ALA A 72 6.23 -7.42 -4.97
C ALA A 72 6.36 -8.66 -5.84
N ARG A 73 5.28 -9.44 -5.98
CA ARG A 73 5.17 -10.52 -6.96
C ARG A 73 4.16 -10.14 -8.02
N VAL A 74 4.60 -10.14 -9.27
CA VAL A 74 3.72 -9.93 -10.43
C VAL A 74 3.29 -11.30 -10.90
N LEU A 75 1.98 -11.56 -10.92
CA LEU A 75 1.46 -12.84 -11.38
C LEU A 75 1.65 -12.99 -12.89
N PRO A 76 2.12 -14.16 -13.39
CA PRO A 76 2.07 -14.45 -14.81
C PRO A 76 0.61 -14.46 -15.29
N LEU A 77 0.36 -14.04 -16.53
CA LEU A 77 -0.99 -13.99 -17.15
C LEU A 77 -2.01 -13.13 -16.38
N HIS A 78 -1.54 -12.11 -15.66
CA HIS A 78 -2.37 -11.25 -14.81
C HIS A 78 -3.61 -10.66 -15.52
N GLY A 79 -3.51 -10.34 -16.81
CA GLY A 79 -4.65 -9.83 -17.60
C GLY A 79 -5.78 -10.84 -17.79
N ALA A 80 -5.49 -12.14 -17.81
CA ALA A 80 -6.50 -13.21 -17.86
C ALA A 80 -7.05 -13.52 -16.46
N VAL A 81 -6.17 -13.57 -15.45
CA VAL A 81 -6.55 -13.83 -14.04
C VAL A 81 -7.51 -12.75 -13.53
N SER A 82 -7.21 -11.47 -13.76
CA SER A 82 -8.08 -10.35 -13.35
C SER A 82 -9.45 -10.39 -14.05
N ARG A 83 -9.50 -10.80 -15.33
CA ARG A 83 -10.75 -11.02 -16.06
C ARG A 83 -11.59 -12.15 -15.50
N LEU A 84 -10.99 -13.13 -14.84
CA LEU A 84 -11.70 -14.21 -14.16
C LEU A 84 -12.06 -13.83 -12.71
N ALA A 85 -11.20 -13.06 -12.03
CA ALA A 85 -11.41 -12.62 -10.66
C ALA A 85 -12.67 -11.75 -10.48
N ARG A 86 -13.12 -11.04 -11.53
CA ARG A 86 -14.40 -10.32 -11.52
C ARG A 86 -15.61 -11.22 -11.24
N PHE A 87 -15.53 -12.52 -11.57
CA PHE A 87 -16.60 -13.49 -11.32
C PHE A 87 -16.59 -14.02 -9.88
N LEU A 88 -15.49 -13.81 -9.14
CA LEU A 88 -15.37 -14.17 -7.72
C LEU A 88 -15.92 -13.10 -6.77
N GLY A 89 -16.43 -11.99 -7.31
CA GLY A 89 -17.05 -10.89 -6.56
C GLY A 89 -16.22 -9.59 -6.60
N PRO A 90 -16.83 -8.46 -6.19
CA PRO A 90 -16.26 -7.13 -6.36
C PRO A 90 -14.97 -6.93 -5.56
N THR A 91 -14.86 -7.52 -4.36
CA THR A 91 -13.67 -7.43 -3.50
C THR A 91 -12.49 -8.20 -4.06
N ALA A 92 -12.73 -9.39 -4.64
CA ALA A 92 -11.69 -10.18 -5.30
C ALA A 92 -11.12 -9.43 -6.51
N GLY A 93 -11.97 -8.75 -7.28
CA GLY A 93 -11.57 -7.86 -8.37
C GLY A 93 -10.73 -6.66 -7.93
N LEU A 94 -10.92 -6.13 -6.71
CA LEU A 94 -10.10 -5.00 -6.19
C LEU A 94 -8.73 -5.44 -5.69
N VAL A 95 -8.58 -6.70 -5.27
CA VAL A 95 -7.33 -7.27 -4.73
C VAL A 95 -6.50 -7.95 -5.82
N LEU A 96 -7.16 -8.62 -6.77
CA LEU A 96 -6.56 -9.36 -7.88
C LEU A 96 -6.69 -8.61 -9.22
N GLY A 97 -7.22 -7.39 -9.19
CA GLY A 97 -7.34 -6.50 -10.34
C GLY A 97 -6.01 -5.84 -10.68
N PRO A 98 -5.86 -5.35 -11.92
CA PRO A 98 -4.58 -4.81 -12.39
C PRO A 98 -4.26 -3.42 -11.84
N PRO A 99 -2.96 -3.11 -11.72
CA PRO A 99 -1.83 -4.04 -11.77
C PRO A 99 -1.78 -5.15 -10.71
N GLY A 100 -1.34 -6.33 -11.16
CA GLY A 100 -1.25 -7.58 -10.41
C GLY A 100 -0.18 -7.67 -9.35
N LEU A 101 -0.08 -6.63 -8.53
CA LEU A 101 0.85 -6.55 -7.44
C LEU A 101 0.36 -7.40 -6.29
N MET A 102 0.83 -8.65 -6.23
CA MET A 102 0.68 -9.46 -5.03
C MET A 102 1.77 -9.12 -4.02
N LEU A 103 1.35 -8.85 -2.79
CA LEU A 103 2.24 -8.63 -1.64
C LEU A 103 1.96 -9.69 -0.55
N PRO A 104 2.41 -10.95 -0.72
CA PRO A 104 2.11 -12.01 0.26
C PRO A 104 2.62 -11.69 1.67
N GLY A 105 3.76 -11.00 1.76
CA GLY A 105 4.32 -10.53 3.03
C GLY A 105 3.40 -9.52 3.73
N LEU A 106 2.86 -8.57 2.97
CA LEU A 106 1.91 -7.58 3.47
C LEU A 106 0.64 -8.24 4.00
N TRP A 107 0.07 -9.17 3.23
CA TRP A 107 -1.09 -9.97 3.66
C TRP A 107 -0.81 -10.76 4.94
N ARG A 108 0.41 -11.25 5.12
CA ARG A 108 0.81 -11.95 6.35
C ARG A 108 0.92 -10.98 7.53
N ALA A 109 1.53 -9.81 7.33
CA ALA A 109 1.65 -8.77 8.36
C ALA A 109 0.27 -8.29 8.83
N VAL A 110 -0.62 -7.95 7.90
CA VAL A 110 -2.01 -7.57 8.21
C VAL A 110 -2.76 -8.70 8.93
N ARG A 111 -2.56 -9.96 8.55
CA ARG A 111 -3.18 -11.11 9.22
C ARG A 111 -2.63 -11.37 10.63
N ARG A 112 -1.38 -10.99 10.90
CA ARG A 112 -0.78 -11.09 12.23
C ARG A 112 -1.54 -10.25 13.25
N GLY A 113 -2.12 -9.14 12.81
CA GLY A 113 -3.02 -8.32 13.61
C GLY A 113 -2.29 -7.49 14.67
N ASP A 114 -1.16 -6.87 14.30
CA ASP A 114 -0.47 -5.94 15.19
C ASP A 114 -1.45 -4.81 15.63
N PRO A 115 -1.40 -4.36 16.90
CA PRO A 115 -2.36 -3.40 17.42
C PRO A 115 -2.10 -1.99 16.86
N PHE A 116 -3.12 -1.35 16.31
CA PHE A 116 -3.07 0.02 15.78
C PHE A 116 -4.32 0.78 16.23
N ASP A 117 -4.19 2.07 16.50
CA ASP A 117 -5.30 2.95 16.86
C ASP A 117 -6.00 3.50 15.60
N VAL A 118 -5.22 3.73 14.54
CA VAL A 118 -5.67 4.26 13.25
C VAL A 118 -4.97 3.53 12.12
N VAL A 119 -5.74 3.16 11.09
CA VAL A 119 -5.26 2.62 9.83
C VAL A 119 -5.68 3.55 8.71
N GLN A 120 -4.71 4.14 8.01
CA GLN A 120 -4.95 4.89 6.78
C GLN A 120 -4.54 4.06 5.57
N ALA A 121 -5.44 3.88 4.60
CA ALA A 121 -5.13 3.20 3.35
C ALA A 121 -5.37 4.11 2.14
N SER A 122 -4.36 4.20 1.28
CA SER A 122 -4.24 5.27 0.29
C SER A 122 -3.99 4.77 -1.13
N ALA A 123 -4.39 5.59 -2.10
CA ALA A 123 -4.07 5.55 -3.54
C ALA A 123 -4.57 4.34 -4.35
N TYR A 124 -4.57 3.14 -3.78
CA TYR A 124 -4.73 1.92 -4.54
C TYR A 124 -5.83 1.02 -3.95
N PRO A 125 -6.80 0.53 -4.73
CA PRO A 125 -7.95 -0.21 -4.19
C PRO A 125 -7.57 -1.46 -3.38
N ALA A 126 -6.53 -2.17 -3.79
CA ALA A 126 -6.02 -3.32 -3.03
C ALA A 126 -5.49 -2.91 -1.65
N MET A 127 -4.88 -1.72 -1.53
CA MET A 127 -4.41 -1.20 -0.24
C MET A 127 -5.60 -0.81 0.65
N MET A 128 -6.65 -0.21 0.06
CA MET A 128 -7.88 0.14 0.78
C MET A 128 -8.62 -1.10 1.32
N ALA A 129 -8.75 -2.13 0.48
CA ALA A 129 -9.31 -3.41 0.90
C ALA A 129 -8.50 -4.03 2.04
N LEU A 130 -7.17 -4.02 1.94
CA LEU A 130 -6.28 -4.46 3.01
C LEU A 130 -6.38 -3.60 4.27
N GLY A 131 -6.56 -2.29 4.13
CA GLY A 131 -6.79 -1.37 5.23
C GLY A 131 -8.03 -1.71 6.02
N ALA A 132 -9.13 -2.04 5.33
CA ALA A 132 -10.35 -2.50 5.98
C ALA A 132 -10.17 -3.82 6.74
N VAL A 133 -9.31 -4.72 6.24
CA VAL A 133 -8.97 -5.96 6.95
C VAL A 133 -8.08 -5.67 8.17
N ALA A 134 -7.08 -4.81 8.02
CA ALA A 134 -6.17 -4.41 9.09
C ALA A 134 -6.93 -3.69 10.22
N SER A 135 -7.79 -2.73 9.89
CA SER A 135 -8.55 -1.98 10.89
C SER A 135 -9.48 -2.87 11.70
N ARG A 136 -10.16 -3.83 11.07
CA ARG A 136 -10.99 -4.81 11.77
C ARG A 136 -10.19 -5.70 12.71
N ARG A 137 -8.99 -6.12 12.30
CA ARG A 137 -8.11 -6.98 13.13
C ARG A 137 -7.55 -6.25 14.34
N SER A 138 -7.23 -4.98 14.18
CA SER A 138 -6.64 -4.16 15.23
C SER A 138 -7.68 -3.36 16.03
N ALA A 139 -8.98 -3.51 15.72
CA ALA A 139 -10.05 -2.63 16.21
C ALA A 139 -9.78 -1.13 16.02
N ALA A 140 -9.03 -0.78 14.97
CA ALA A 140 -8.58 0.56 14.66
C ALA A 140 -9.65 1.37 13.93
N ARG A 141 -9.56 2.69 14.00
CA ARG A 141 -10.30 3.59 13.11
C ARG A 141 -9.72 3.52 11.70
N LEU A 142 -10.58 3.41 10.68
CA LEU A 142 -10.17 3.33 9.29
C LEU A 142 -10.32 4.68 8.59
N VAL A 143 -9.26 5.14 7.93
CA VAL A 143 -9.25 6.29 7.02
C VAL A 143 -8.94 5.79 5.62
N LEU A 144 -9.78 6.13 4.65
CA LEU A 144 -9.57 5.78 3.24
C LEU A 144 -9.26 7.06 2.45
N MET A 145 -8.15 7.06 1.72
CA MET A 145 -7.72 8.21 0.93
C MET A 145 -7.60 7.84 -0.55
N PRO A 146 -8.69 7.99 -1.33
CA PRO A 146 -8.64 7.83 -2.77
C PRO A 146 -7.81 8.96 -3.38
N CYS A 147 -6.71 8.62 -4.02
CA CYS A 147 -5.90 9.57 -4.77
C CYS A 147 -6.33 9.49 -6.23
N ALA A 148 -6.82 10.60 -6.77
CA ALA A 148 -7.10 10.70 -8.20
C ALA A 148 -5.83 11.12 -8.93
N HIS A 149 -5.48 10.41 -10.00
CA HIS A 149 -4.50 10.90 -10.97
C HIS A 149 -5.29 11.56 -12.10
N PRO A 150 -5.24 12.89 -12.28
CA PRO A 150 -6.07 13.59 -13.28
C PRO A 150 -5.71 13.31 -14.75
N GLY A 151 -4.81 12.37 -15.04
CA GLY A 151 -4.23 12.20 -16.37
C GLY A 151 -3.36 13.39 -16.77
N LEU A 152 -2.53 13.21 -17.79
CA LEU A 152 -2.00 14.37 -18.51
C LEU A 152 -3.19 14.97 -19.27
N GLY A 153 -3.57 16.20 -18.95
CA GLY A 153 -4.47 16.96 -19.83
C GLY A 153 -3.89 17.02 -21.24
N PRO A 154 -4.71 17.22 -22.28
CA PRO A 154 -4.18 17.40 -23.63
C PRO A 154 -3.12 18.51 -23.60
N ALA A 155 -1.92 18.18 -24.08
CA ALA A 155 -0.82 19.12 -24.28
C ALA A 155 -1.13 20.08 -25.43
#